data_AF-A0A966U3A1-F1
#
_entry.id   AF-A0A966U3A1-F1
#
_cell.length_a   1.000
_cell.length_b   1.000
_cell.length_c   1.000
_cell.angle_alpha   90.00
_cell.angle_beta   90.00
_cell.angle_gamma   90.00
#
_symmetry.space_group_name_H-M   'P 1'
#
loop_
_entity.id
_entity.type
_entity.pdbx_description
1 polymer ?
#
loop_
_entity_poly.entity_id
_entity_poly.type
_entity_poly.pdbx_seq_one_letter_code
_entity_poly.pdbx_strand_id
1 'polypeptide(L)'
;MGGFLTDDDLNALRPADEVMFPSPIPTQVISSDEFWPSPQTERQKQVEARIKAMADDYGAKQGLDRRRFLQTASGMAAAFLAMNEVYGPLYTVSRAEAQQAETAAARQSSLAGQFIMDVHTHFLRPDTRIMTFVEARRSVGQAGWNPALVGREQSIQDLMEANWFKEVFLDSDTSVAMISGAPSDDPQDWFLTNDMKFDARK
;
A
#
# COMPACT_ATOMS: atom_id res chain seq x y z
N MET A 1 -0.78 -21.79 7.03
CA MET A 1 -0.46 -22.04 5.62
C MET A 1 1.05 -22.15 5.51
N GLY A 2 1.58 -23.25 4.97
CA GLY A 2 3.02 -23.34 4.67
C GLY A 2 3.27 -22.60 3.36
N GLY A 3 4.17 -21.60 3.38
CA GLY A 3 4.58 -20.90 2.17
C GLY A 3 5.32 -21.82 1.21
N PHE A 4 5.49 -21.39 -0.04
CA PHE A 4 6.27 -22.13 -1.05
C PHE A 4 7.79 -22.05 -0.80
N LEU A 5 8.22 -21.30 0.22
CA LEU A 5 9.62 -21.08 0.60
C LEU A 5 10.01 -21.99 1.78
N THR A 6 11.24 -22.50 1.74
CA THR A 6 11.85 -23.20 2.87
C THR A 6 12.31 -22.22 3.94
N ASP A 7 12.60 -22.70 5.15
CA ASP A 7 13.18 -21.85 6.21
C ASP A 7 14.51 -21.23 5.78
N ASP A 8 15.32 -21.97 5.02
CA ASP A 8 16.57 -21.46 4.46
C ASP A 8 16.32 -20.34 3.43
N ASP A 9 15.28 -20.45 2.61
CA ASP A 9 14.89 -19.41 1.67
C ASP A 9 14.45 -18.15 2.42
N LEU A 10 13.59 -18.29 3.43
CA LEU A 10 13.12 -17.16 4.26
C LEU A 10 14.29 -16.44 4.95
N ASN A 11 15.25 -17.20 5.48
CA ASN A 11 16.46 -16.64 6.10
C ASN A 11 17.39 -15.93 5.09
N ALA A 12 17.30 -16.28 3.81
CA ALA A 12 18.08 -15.66 2.74
C ALA A 12 17.40 -14.42 2.13
N LEU A 13 16.10 -14.21 2.37
CA LEU A 13 15.41 -12.99 1.97
C LEU A 13 16.01 -11.77 2.68
N ARG A 14 16.01 -10.64 1.97
CA ARG A 14 16.45 -9.36 2.52
C ARG A 14 15.31 -8.33 2.47
N PRO A 15 15.11 -7.53 3.53
CA PRO A 15 14.08 -6.49 3.55
C PRO A 15 14.22 -5.52 2.37
N ALA A 16 13.10 -5.17 1.75
CA ALA A 16 13.09 -4.32 0.55
C ALA A 16 13.68 -2.92 0.82
N ASP A 17 13.47 -2.36 2.01
CA ASP A 17 13.99 -1.07 2.45
C ASP A 17 15.52 -1.05 2.63
N GLU A 18 16.17 -2.20 2.79
CA GLU A 18 17.63 -2.31 2.86
C GLU A 18 18.30 -2.46 1.49
N VAL A 19 17.65 -3.15 0.55
CA VAL A 19 18.27 -3.54 -0.73
C VAL A 19 17.84 -2.70 -1.91
N MET A 20 16.68 -2.06 -1.84
CA MET A 20 16.13 -1.31 -2.95
C MET A 20 16.48 0.16 -2.89
N PHE A 21 16.58 0.76 -4.08
CA PHE A 21 16.49 2.20 -4.19
C PHE A 21 15.09 2.66 -3.71
N PRO A 22 14.99 3.61 -2.77
CA PRO A 22 13.72 4.09 -2.24
C PRO A 22 13.01 5.03 -3.23
N SER A 23 12.50 4.47 -4.33
CA SER A 23 11.63 5.15 -5.28
C SER A 23 10.15 5.06 -4.88
N PRO A 24 9.28 5.90 -5.45
CA PRO A 24 7.84 5.89 -5.16
C PRO A 24 7.12 4.61 -5.60
N ILE A 25 7.70 3.92 -6.58
CA ILE A 25 7.25 2.61 -7.05
C ILE A 25 8.42 1.62 -6.98
N PRO A 26 8.19 0.34 -6.64
CA PRO A 26 9.23 -0.69 -6.68
C PRO A 26 9.81 -0.86 -8.09
N THR A 27 11.14 -0.88 -8.20
CA THR A 27 11.86 -1.15 -9.45
C THR A 27 12.31 -2.61 -9.56
N GLN A 28 11.85 -3.50 -8.68
CA GLN A 28 12.06 -4.94 -8.73
C GLN A 28 10.90 -5.64 -8.02
N VAL A 29 10.79 -6.96 -8.24
CA VAL A 29 9.79 -7.77 -7.53
C VAL A 29 10.21 -7.94 -6.07
N ILE A 30 9.27 -7.77 -5.15
CA ILE A 30 9.46 -7.95 -3.72
C ILE A 30 8.67 -9.18 -3.29
N SER A 31 9.26 -10.00 -2.42
CA SER A 31 8.56 -11.15 -1.85
C SER A 31 7.64 -10.73 -0.71
N SER A 32 6.46 -11.34 -0.63
CA SER A 32 5.55 -11.32 0.51
C SER A 32 5.79 -12.50 1.48
N ASP A 33 6.97 -13.10 1.44
CA ASP A 33 7.32 -14.40 2.05
C ASP A 33 6.62 -15.61 1.39
N GLU A 34 5.84 -15.39 0.33
CA GLU A 34 5.11 -16.45 -0.37
C GLU A 34 5.89 -17.04 -1.55
N PHE A 35 6.86 -16.31 -2.12
CA PHE A 35 7.60 -16.72 -3.32
C PHE A 35 9.00 -16.11 -3.38
N TRP A 36 9.90 -16.75 -4.14
CA TRP A 36 11.26 -16.22 -4.31
C TRP A 36 11.27 -15.09 -5.35
N PRO A 37 11.77 -13.87 -5.01
CA PRO A 37 11.71 -12.75 -5.94
C PRO A 37 12.72 -12.93 -7.07
N SER A 38 12.27 -12.65 -8.30
CA SER A 38 13.20 -12.63 -9.45
C SER A 38 14.20 -11.47 -9.32
N PRO A 39 15.46 -11.66 -9.74
CA PRO A 39 16.44 -10.56 -9.76
C PRO A 39 15.97 -9.37 -10.61
N GLN A 40 16.45 -8.17 -10.27
CA GLN A 40 16.15 -6.97 -11.04
C GLN A 40 16.62 -7.11 -12.50
N THR A 41 15.68 -7.04 -13.43
CA THR A 41 15.93 -7.14 -14.88
C THR A 41 16.62 -5.90 -15.44
N GLU A 42 17.20 -6.00 -16.63
CA GLU A 42 17.85 -4.85 -17.29
C GLU A 42 16.89 -3.68 -17.56
N ARG A 43 15.64 -3.96 -17.93
CA ARG A 43 14.63 -2.91 -18.13
C ARG A 43 14.23 -2.25 -16.81
N GLN A 44 14.14 -3.02 -15.73
CA GLN A 44 13.92 -2.49 -14.38
C GLN A 44 15.06 -1.59 -13.91
N LYS A 45 16.33 -1.99 -14.15
CA LYS A 45 17.51 -1.13 -13.90
C LYS A 45 17.45 0.18 -14.70
N GLN A 46 17.00 0.11 -15.95
CA GLN A 46 16.81 1.33 -16.78
C GLN A 46 15.74 2.25 -16.21
N VAL A 47 14.61 1.73 -15.72
CA VAL A 47 13.60 2.55 -15.03
C VAL A 47 14.21 3.21 -13.80
N GLU A 48 14.90 2.45 -12.94
CA GLU A 48 15.52 3.00 -11.75
C GLU A 48 16.54 4.12 -12.07
N ALA A 49 17.38 3.91 -13.08
CA ALA A 49 18.32 4.93 -13.55
C ALA A 49 17.62 6.20 -14.04
N ARG A 50 16.51 6.05 -14.76
CA ARG A 50 15.70 7.19 -15.23
C ARG A 50 15.02 7.94 -14.08
N ILE A 51 14.48 7.23 -13.10
CA ILE A 51 13.90 7.84 -11.88
C ILE A 51 14.97 8.67 -11.17
N LYS A 52 16.17 8.10 -10.95
CA LYS A 52 17.30 8.81 -10.34
C LYS A 52 17.66 10.07 -11.12
N ALA A 53 17.82 9.97 -12.44
CA ALA A 53 18.18 11.09 -13.30
C ALA A 53 17.12 12.21 -13.30
N MET A 54 15.83 11.86 -13.41
CA MET A 54 14.74 12.83 -13.35
C MET A 54 14.65 13.49 -11.97
N ALA A 55 14.83 12.72 -10.90
CA ALA A 55 14.79 13.24 -9.54
C ALA A 55 15.97 14.17 -9.22
N ASP A 56 17.16 13.90 -9.76
CA ASP A 56 18.29 14.80 -9.65
C ASP A 56 18.06 16.11 -10.41
N ASP A 57 17.60 16.05 -11.65
CA ASP A 57 17.37 17.22 -12.48
C ASP A 57 16.17 18.06 -12.00
N TYR A 58 15.00 17.44 -11.87
CA TYR A 58 13.75 18.14 -11.53
C TYR A 58 13.71 18.51 -10.05
N GLY A 59 14.26 17.67 -9.16
CA GLY A 59 14.41 18.00 -7.74
C GLY A 59 15.26 19.25 -7.56
N ALA A 60 16.44 19.31 -8.19
CA ALA A 60 17.33 20.47 -8.09
C ALA A 60 16.65 21.76 -8.58
N LYS A 61 15.89 21.70 -9.69
CA LYS A 61 15.11 22.84 -10.22
C LYS A 61 14.00 23.32 -9.29
N GLN A 62 13.50 22.45 -8.41
CA GLN A 62 12.49 22.75 -7.39
C GLN A 62 13.10 23.04 -6.01
N GLY A 63 14.43 23.07 -5.88
CA GLY A 63 15.11 23.29 -4.61
C GLY A 63 15.01 22.11 -3.63
N LEU A 64 14.77 20.90 -4.14
CA LEU A 64 14.64 19.66 -3.37
C LEU A 64 15.81 18.73 -3.66
N ASP A 65 16.28 18.00 -2.64
CA ASP A 65 17.13 16.84 -2.89
C ASP A 65 16.33 15.69 -3.51
N ARG A 66 17.05 14.68 -4.04
CA ARG A 66 16.44 13.50 -4.67
C ARG A 66 15.41 12.82 -3.77
N ARG A 67 15.73 12.63 -2.48
CA ARG A 67 14.88 11.90 -1.53
C ARG A 67 13.59 12.67 -1.30
N ARG A 68 13.68 13.98 -1.09
CA ARG A 68 12.53 14.83 -0.83
C ARG A 68 11.69 15.02 -2.08
N PHE A 69 12.30 15.16 -3.25
CA PHE A 69 11.60 15.22 -4.53
C PHE A 69 10.75 13.97 -4.78
N LEU A 70 11.32 12.77 -4.57
CA LEU A 70 10.60 11.52 -4.77
C LEU A 70 9.42 11.33 -3.81
N GLN A 71 9.36 12.06 -2.69
CA GLN A 71 8.21 12.07 -1.78
C GLN A 71 7.07 13.01 -2.22
N THR A 72 7.18 13.68 -3.37
CA THR A 72 6.18 14.61 -3.90
C THR A 72 5.32 13.97 -5.00
N ALA A 73 4.22 14.64 -5.37
CA ALA A 73 3.41 14.26 -6.53
C ALA A 73 4.23 14.31 -7.85
N SER A 74 5.14 15.29 -8.00
CA SER A 74 6.08 15.33 -9.13
C SER A 74 7.05 14.14 -9.13
N GLY A 75 7.49 13.70 -7.95
CA GLY A 75 8.30 12.49 -7.77
C GLY A 75 7.59 11.22 -8.25
N MET A 76 6.32 11.05 -7.88
CA MET A 76 5.48 9.96 -8.37
C MET A 76 5.28 10.05 -9.89
N ALA A 77 5.00 11.25 -10.43
CA ALA A 77 4.85 11.47 -11.86
C ALA A 77 6.14 11.14 -12.63
N ALA A 78 7.31 11.47 -12.10
CA ALA A 78 8.60 11.09 -12.68
C ALA A 78 8.78 9.56 -12.72
N ALA A 79 8.30 8.84 -11.71
CA ALA A 79 8.32 7.38 -11.66
C ALA A 79 7.47 6.75 -12.77
N PHE A 80 6.22 7.23 -12.94
CA PHE A 80 5.37 6.78 -14.04
C PHE A 80 5.91 7.17 -15.41
N LEU A 81 6.51 8.36 -15.55
CA LEU A 81 7.14 8.79 -16.79
C LEU A 81 8.33 7.89 -17.15
N ALA A 82 9.16 7.53 -16.18
CA ALA A 82 10.28 6.60 -16.38
C ALA A 82 9.79 5.20 -16.82
N MET A 83 8.71 4.70 -16.22
CA MET A 83 8.06 3.46 -16.67
C MET A 83 7.58 3.59 -18.11
N ASN A 84 6.96 4.71 -18.48
CA ASN A 84 6.50 4.94 -19.84
C ASN A 84 7.64 4.97 -20.87
N GLU A 85 8.76 5.59 -20.54
CA GLU A 85 9.94 5.69 -21.42
C GLU A 85 10.61 4.33 -21.67
N VAL A 86 10.49 3.38 -20.73
CA VAL A 86 11.10 2.03 -20.87
C VAL A 86 10.11 1.01 -21.40
N TYR A 87 8.85 1.05 -20.95
CA TYR A 87 7.84 0.02 -21.22
C TYR A 87 6.78 0.42 -22.25
N GLY A 88 6.77 1.67 -22.70
CA GLY A 88 5.71 2.21 -23.55
C GLY A 88 4.60 2.87 -22.72
N PRO A 89 3.56 3.43 -23.35
CA PRO A 89 2.58 4.31 -22.69
C PRO A 89 1.61 3.54 -21.78
N LEU A 90 2.07 3.16 -20.59
CA LEU A 90 1.30 2.42 -19.57
C LEU A 90 0.45 3.36 -18.70
N TYR A 91 1.01 4.52 -18.37
CA TYR A 91 0.41 5.47 -17.43
C TYR A 91 0.02 6.77 -18.13
N THR A 92 -1.13 7.34 -17.76
CA THR A 92 -1.50 8.69 -18.20
C THR A 92 -0.80 9.71 -17.31
N VAL A 93 0.40 10.13 -17.73
CA VAL A 93 1.22 11.12 -17.04
C VAL A 93 1.94 11.99 -18.07
N SER A 94 1.97 13.29 -17.81
CA SER A 94 2.70 14.26 -18.63
C SER A 94 4.09 14.53 -18.08
N ARG A 95 5.01 14.94 -18.95
CA ARG A 95 6.33 15.42 -18.52
C ARG A 95 6.23 16.68 -17.64
N ALA A 96 5.20 17.51 -17.84
CA ALA A 96 4.99 18.71 -17.05
C ALA A 96 4.68 18.40 -15.57
N GLU A 97 3.91 17.34 -15.28
CA GLU A 97 3.65 16.88 -13.90
C GLU A 97 4.96 16.50 -13.18
N ALA A 98 5.89 15.83 -13.88
CA ALA A 98 7.18 15.48 -13.29
C ALA A 98 8.09 16.71 -13.07
N GLN A 99 7.99 17.74 -13.92
CA GLN A 99 8.90 18.89 -13.91
C GLN A 99 8.45 20.05 -13.03
N GLN A 100 7.13 20.27 -12.92
CA GLN A 100 6.55 21.46 -12.30
C GLN A 100 5.65 21.04 -11.13
N ALA A 101 5.98 21.49 -9.92
CA ALA A 101 5.24 21.16 -8.72
C ALA A 101 3.78 21.61 -8.80
N GLU A 102 3.53 22.78 -9.40
CA GLU A 102 2.20 23.36 -9.57
C GLU A 102 1.33 22.50 -10.50
N THR A 103 1.92 21.96 -11.56
CA THR A 103 1.20 21.08 -12.51
C THR A 103 0.83 19.75 -11.85
N ALA A 104 1.75 19.15 -11.07
CA ALA A 104 1.44 17.96 -10.28
C ALA A 104 0.36 18.23 -9.22
N ALA A 105 0.44 19.37 -8.52
CA ALA A 105 -0.55 19.77 -7.52
C ALA A 105 -1.92 20.04 -8.13
N ALA A 106 -1.97 20.67 -9.31
CA ALA A 106 -3.20 20.88 -10.06
C ALA A 106 -3.82 19.55 -10.50
N ARG A 107 -3.01 18.59 -10.96
CA ARG A 107 -3.48 17.23 -11.27
C ARG A 107 -4.08 16.56 -10.05
N GLN A 108 -3.35 16.54 -8.92
CA GLN A 108 -3.83 15.97 -7.67
C GLN A 108 -5.16 16.61 -7.25
N SER A 109 -5.23 17.94 -7.26
CA SER A 109 -6.45 18.68 -6.91
C SER A 109 -7.62 18.37 -7.85
N SER A 110 -7.35 18.19 -9.15
CA SER A 110 -8.38 17.82 -10.14
C SER A 110 -8.97 16.43 -9.94
N LEU A 111 -8.26 15.57 -9.19
CA LEU A 111 -8.68 14.22 -8.84
C LEU A 111 -9.18 14.14 -7.39
N ALA A 112 -9.19 15.25 -6.65
CA ALA A 112 -9.80 15.30 -5.33
C ALA A 112 -11.32 15.09 -5.46
N GLY A 113 -11.89 14.21 -4.63
CA GLY A 113 -13.32 13.92 -4.64
C GLY A 113 -13.77 12.94 -5.74
N GLN A 114 -12.86 12.12 -6.26
CA GLN A 114 -13.25 10.97 -7.08
C GLN A 114 -14.21 10.05 -6.33
N PHE A 115 -15.16 9.45 -7.05
CA PHE A 115 -15.96 8.37 -6.50
C PHE A 115 -15.08 7.12 -6.34
N ILE A 116 -14.91 6.68 -5.09
CA ILE A 116 -14.13 5.48 -4.76
C ILE A 116 -15.10 4.45 -4.18
N MET A 117 -15.21 3.32 -4.86
CA MET A 117 -15.93 2.15 -4.36
C MET A 117 -14.94 1.07 -3.95
N ASP A 118 -14.79 0.87 -2.65
CA ASP A 118 -14.02 -0.26 -2.12
C ASP A 118 -14.92 -1.51 -2.13
N VAL A 119 -14.53 -2.53 -2.89
CA VAL A 119 -15.29 -3.77 -3.06
C VAL A 119 -14.82 -4.90 -2.13
N HIS A 120 -13.83 -4.65 -1.28
CA HIS A 120 -13.18 -5.67 -0.47
C HIS A 120 -12.88 -5.19 0.95
N THR A 121 -13.92 -4.91 1.73
CA THR A 121 -13.76 -4.50 3.14
C THR A 121 -14.31 -5.54 4.11
N HIS A 122 -13.71 -5.58 5.30
CA HIS A 122 -13.97 -6.56 6.34
C HIS A 122 -13.92 -5.92 7.74
N PHE A 123 -14.77 -6.41 8.64
CA PHE A 123 -14.64 -6.23 10.09
C PHE A 123 -15.11 -7.48 10.80
N LEU A 124 -14.72 -7.62 12.08
CA LEU A 124 -15.06 -8.77 12.89
C LEU A 124 -16.28 -8.50 13.77
N ARG A 125 -17.13 -9.52 13.92
CA ARG A 125 -18.27 -9.50 14.86
C ARG A 125 -17.83 -9.59 16.33
N PRO A 126 -18.66 -9.10 17.29
CA PRO A 126 -18.31 -9.06 18.71
C PRO A 126 -17.97 -10.41 19.37
N ASP A 127 -18.59 -11.50 18.93
CA ASP A 127 -18.43 -12.85 19.47
C ASP A 127 -17.40 -13.69 18.71
N THR A 128 -16.59 -13.06 17.85
CA THR A 128 -15.51 -13.77 17.15
C THR A 128 -14.48 -14.35 18.13
N ARG A 129 -13.92 -15.51 17.79
CA ARG A 129 -12.77 -16.10 18.49
C ARG A 129 -11.45 -15.81 17.79
N ILE A 130 -11.49 -15.10 16.65
CA ILE A 130 -10.33 -14.90 15.78
C ILE A 130 -9.43 -13.79 16.36
N MET A 131 -8.44 -14.20 17.14
CA MET A 131 -7.46 -13.28 17.75
C MET A 131 -6.21 -13.07 16.90
N THR A 132 -5.99 -13.87 15.86
CA THR A 132 -4.78 -13.82 15.01
C THR A 132 -4.51 -12.43 14.45
N PHE A 133 -5.54 -11.66 14.11
CA PHE A 133 -5.39 -10.29 13.61
C PHE A 133 -4.99 -9.29 14.70
N VAL A 134 -5.42 -9.50 15.94
CA VAL A 134 -4.96 -8.70 17.09
C VAL A 134 -3.49 -9.00 17.37
N GLU A 135 -3.10 -10.27 17.32
CA GLU A 135 -1.70 -10.69 17.45
C GLU A 135 -0.83 -10.10 16.34
N ALA A 136 -1.28 -10.16 15.08
CA ALA A 136 -0.56 -9.56 13.96
C ALA A 136 -0.33 -8.05 14.16
N ARG A 137 -1.36 -7.31 14.61
CA ARG A 137 -1.21 -5.88 14.95
C ARG A 137 -0.21 -5.66 16.08
N ARG A 138 -0.21 -6.53 17.10
CA ARG A 138 0.76 -6.46 18.21
C ARG A 138 2.19 -6.69 17.71
N SER A 139 2.40 -7.68 16.84
CA SER A 139 3.71 -7.95 16.23
C SER A 139 4.20 -6.76 15.40
N VAL A 140 3.34 -6.16 14.58
CA VAL A 140 3.67 -4.94 13.80
C VAL A 140 4.07 -3.77 14.73
N GLY A 141 3.37 -3.59 15.84
CA GLY A 141 3.70 -2.58 16.85
C GLY A 141 5.02 -2.87 17.57
N GLN A 142 5.30 -4.12 17.93
CA GLN A 142 6.56 -4.53 18.55
C GLN A 142 7.77 -4.40 17.61
N ALA A 143 7.57 -4.67 16.32
CA ALA A 143 8.60 -4.51 15.30
C ALA A 143 8.87 -3.03 14.95
N GLY A 144 8.05 -2.09 15.43
CA GLY A 144 8.21 -0.66 15.15
C GLY A 144 7.80 -0.25 13.73
N TRP A 145 7.13 -1.14 12.98
CA TRP A 145 6.79 -0.91 11.58
C TRP A 145 5.67 0.11 11.38
N ASN A 146 4.77 0.23 12.36
CA ASN A 146 3.73 1.26 12.38
C ASN A 146 3.82 2.08 13.67
N PRO A 147 4.28 3.35 13.62
CA PRO A 147 4.39 4.21 14.79
C PRO A 147 3.08 4.37 15.57
N ALA A 148 1.92 4.28 14.93
CA ALA A 148 0.61 4.39 15.59
C ALA A 148 0.25 3.17 16.47
N LEU A 149 0.99 2.07 16.33
CA LEU A 149 0.79 0.83 17.10
C LEU A 149 1.85 0.63 18.18
N VAL A 150 2.98 1.34 18.11
CA VAL A 150 4.09 1.21 19.07
C VAL A 150 3.61 1.61 20.47
N GLY A 151 3.76 0.70 21.45
CA GLY A 151 3.38 0.94 22.85
C GLY A 151 1.88 1.03 23.10
N ARG A 152 1.03 0.84 22.08
CA ARG A 152 -0.43 0.85 22.19
C ARG A 152 -0.95 -0.58 22.41
N GLU A 153 -1.82 -0.75 23.40
CA GLU A 153 -2.57 -2.00 23.58
C GLU A 153 -3.43 -2.29 22.35
N GLN A 154 -3.32 -3.50 21.80
CA GLN A 154 -4.13 -3.98 20.67
C GLN A 154 -5.26 -4.84 21.20
N SER A 155 -6.48 -4.53 20.77
CA SER A 155 -7.70 -5.16 21.22
C SER A 155 -8.54 -5.65 20.05
N ILE A 156 -9.51 -6.53 20.31
CA ILE A 156 -10.43 -7.00 19.27
C ILE A 156 -11.34 -5.86 18.78
N GLN A 157 -11.60 -4.85 19.61
CA GLN A 157 -12.40 -3.67 19.27
C GLN A 157 -11.78 -2.85 18.14
N ASP A 158 -10.45 -2.87 17.99
CA ASP A 158 -9.75 -2.22 16.88
C ASP A 158 -10.06 -2.86 15.51
N LEU A 159 -10.72 -4.03 15.51
CA LEU A 159 -11.09 -4.80 14.32
C LEU A 159 -12.61 -4.91 14.12
N MET A 160 -13.40 -4.22 14.95
CA MET A 160 -14.87 -4.22 14.87
C MET A 160 -15.39 -3.03 14.07
N GLU A 161 -16.71 -3.05 13.83
CA GLU A 161 -17.45 -2.10 13.00
C GLU A 161 -17.13 -0.63 13.28
N ALA A 162 -17.06 -0.19 14.54
CA ALA A 162 -16.82 1.21 14.86
C ALA A 162 -15.46 1.72 14.35
N ASN A 163 -14.41 0.91 14.51
CA ASN A 163 -13.10 1.27 13.98
C ASN A 163 -13.08 1.15 12.45
N TRP A 164 -13.66 0.09 11.90
CA TRP A 164 -13.82 -0.07 10.45
C TRP A 164 -14.52 1.15 9.81
N PHE A 165 -15.61 1.63 10.40
CA PHE A 165 -16.35 2.80 9.90
C PHE A 165 -15.48 4.06 9.90
N LYS A 166 -14.74 4.31 10.98
CA LYS A 166 -13.80 5.42 11.08
C LYS A 166 -12.73 5.33 9.98
N GLU A 167 -12.05 4.20 9.89
CA GLU A 167 -10.93 4.04 8.95
C GLU A 167 -11.41 4.10 7.49
N VAL A 168 -12.59 3.55 7.18
CA VAL A 168 -13.12 3.51 5.81
C VAL A 168 -13.78 4.84 5.41
N PHE A 169 -14.60 5.45 6.26
CA PHE A 169 -15.42 6.61 5.85
C PHE A 169 -14.96 7.95 6.42
N LEU A 170 -14.13 7.98 7.47
CA LEU A 170 -13.64 9.23 8.07
C LEU A 170 -12.18 9.50 7.76
N ASP A 171 -11.36 8.45 7.68
CA ASP A 171 -9.91 8.56 7.48
C ASP A 171 -9.46 8.11 6.08
N SER A 172 -10.40 7.88 5.16
CA SER A 172 -10.13 7.58 3.75
C SER A 172 -11.07 8.32 2.79
N ASP A 173 -10.72 8.35 1.50
CA ASP A 173 -11.54 8.94 0.44
C ASP A 173 -12.66 8.00 -0.07
N THR A 174 -12.91 6.86 0.61
CA THR A 174 -13.90 5.86 0.18
C THR A 174 -15.31 6.43 0.22
N SER A 175 -15.99 6.44 -0.94
CA SER A 175 -17.36 6.92 -1.07
C SER A 175 -18.39 5.85 -0.75
N VAL A 176 -18.11 4.60 -1.15
CA VAL A 176 -18.97 3.43 -0.92
C VAL A 176 -18.07 2.24 -0.60
N ALA A 177 -18.44 1.47 0.42
CA ALA A 177 -17.76 0.24 0.76
C ALA A 177 -18.70 -0.97 0.63
N MET A 178 -18.17 -2.08 0.12
CA MET A 178 -18.81 -3.39 0.16
C MET A 178 -18.18 -4.22 1.27
N ILE A 179 -19.02 -4.76 2.13
CA ILE A 179 -18.62 -5.78 3.08
C ILE A 179 -18.63 -7.13 2.34
N SER A 180 -17.46 -7.55 1.87
CA SER A 180 -17.29 -8.85 1.21
C SER A 180 -17.26 -9.97 2.27
N GLY A 181 -17.69 -11.17 1.88
CA GLY A 181 -17.73 -12.31 2.80
C GLY A 181 -16.35 -12.94 2.98
N ALA A 182 -16.00 -13.26 4.22
CA ALA A 182 -14.86 -14.11 4.57
C ALA A 182 -15.39 -15.36 5.32
N PRO A 183 -15.89 -16.38 4.59
CA PRO A 183 -16.40 -17.59 5.20
C PRO A 183 -15.26 -18.47 5.73
N SER A 184 -15.58 -19.30 6.72
CA SER A 184 -14.72 -20.34 7.28
C SER A 184 -15.45 -21.68 7.27
N ASP A 185 -14.72 -22.79 7.35
CA ASP A 185 -15.32 -24.11 7.53
C ASP A 185 -16.07 -24.22 8.87
N ASP A 186 -15.60 -23.48 9.90
CA ASP A 186 -16.36 -23.27 11.14
C ASP A 186 -17.19 -21.99 11.03
N PRO A 187 -18.54 -22.08 11.02
CA PRO A 187 -19.43 -20.92 11.01
C PRO A 187 -19.18 -19.91 12.13
N GLN A 188 -18.59 -20.32 13.25
CA GLN A 188 -18.24 -19.41 14.35
C GLN A 188 -17.09 -18.45 14.02
N ASP A 189 -16.25 -18.84 13.06
CA ASP A 189 -15.09 -18.07 12.63
C ASP A 189 -15.38 -17.29 11.34
N TRP A 190 -16.63 -17.22 10.89
CA TRP A 190 -17.04 -16.27 9.86
C TRP A 190 -16.88 -14.86 10.41
N PHE A 191 -16.32 -13.96 9.62
CA PHE A 191 -16.19 -12.57 10.05
C PHE A 191 -17.56 -11.96 10.34
N LEU A 192 -18.50 -12.19 9.42
CA LEU A 192 -19.91 -11.83 9.51
C LEU A 192 -20.77 -12.87 8.80
N THR A 193 -21.96 -13.13 9.32
CA THR A 193 -23.00 -13.89 8.60
C THR A 193 -23.60 -13.02 7.48
N ASN A 194 -24.36 -13.64 6.57
CA ASN A 194 -25.07 -12.87 5.53
C ASN A 194 -26.08 -11.88 6.12
N ASP A 195 -26.79 -12.28 7.18
CA ASP A 195 -27.75 -11.42 7.88
C ASP A 195 -27.05 -10.24 8.56
N MET A 196 -25.92 -10.49 9.24
CA MET A 196 -25.11 -9.42 9.84
C MET A 196 -24.61 -8.41 8.79
N LYS A 197 -24.15 -8.87 7.62
CA LYS A 197 -23.77 -7.97 6.52
C LYS A 197 -24.94 -7.18 5.94
N PHE A 198 -26.15 -7.75 5.98
CA PHE A 198 -27.36 -7.04 5.56
C PHE A 198 -27.73 -5.97 6.58
N ASP A 199 -27.65 -6.28 7.87
CA ASP A 199 -27.99 -5.36 8.96
C ASP A 199 -26.99 -4.22 9.11
N ALA A 200 -25.70 -4.45 8.86
CA ALA A 200 -24.64 -3.42 8.89
C ALA A 200 -24.78 -2.30 7.83
N ARG A 201 -25.79 -2.40 6.95
CA ARG A 201 -26.12 -1.34 5.97
C ARG A 201 -27.06 -0.28 6.53
N LYS A 202 -27.72 -0.56 7.65
CA LYS A 202 -28.77 0.26 8.25
C LYS A 202 -28.19 1.28 9.21
#